data_AF-A0A3D1VKX8-F1
#
_entry.id   AF-A0A3D1VKX8-F1
#
_cell.length_a   1.000
_cell.length_b   1.000
_cell.length_c   1.000
_cell.angle_alpha   90.00
_cell.angle_beta   90.00
_cell.angle_gamma   90.00
#
_symmetry.space_group_name_H-M   'P 1'
#
loop_
_entity.id
_entity.type
_entity.pdbx_description
1 polymer ?
#
loop_
_entity_poly.entity_id
_entity_poly.type
_entity_poly.pdbx_seq_one_letter_code
_entity_poly.pdbx_strand_id
1 'polypeptide(L)'
;MDYYPSSLQADTAQKRLAALKEIKKKIDSGEIKKSSESNSVNNHIHTLFSFSPYSPSAAVYMAWQNGLCTAGMMDHDSIGGAKEFIEAGKILGIATTVGLECRVNMDSTRLAGKKINNPDQNSIAYVALHGLRHDCIETVQAYFAPYREARNQRNRIMCDNITTLLSKTGIRLDFDTDVLPFSEYERGGTVTERHILFSLAKKLDTRFPQRDALCAFLEQALGIPMREKTKTNLLNAPDAYYLYDLLGLLKGNLVEQFYVPATEECPSVQDFIALCKQVGAISAYADLGDVGDSVTGDKKAQHFEDRYLDLLFEELSALGFNAVTYMPTRNTQTQLAVVMDYCRKYALFQISGEDINSPRQSFVCKALEKPAYTHLYAATYALIGHEKMVSQDSSHGMFSEKTLEMMPDLYHRIAYFEAIGRAEGGEYGILSCN
;
A
#
# COMPACT_ATOMS: atom_id res chain seq x y z
N MET A 1 19.42 12.64 4.03
CA MET A 1 18.24 12.51 4.90
C MET A 1 17.09 13.06 4.11
N ASP A 2 16.15 12.20 3.75
CA ASP A 2 15.24 12.42 2.64
C ASP A 2 14.07 13.32 3.06
N TYR A 3 14.36 14.62 3.13
CA TYR A 3 13.35 15.64 3.32
C TYR A 3 12.95 16.17 1.94
N TYR A 4 11.76 15.81 1.49
CA TYR A 4 11.13 16.46 0.35
C TYR A 4 10.71 17.90 0.75
N PRO A 5 10.60 18.84 -0.20
CA PRO A 5 10.16 20.20 0.11
C PRO A 5 8.81 20.21 0.82
N SER A 6 8.69 20.94 1.93
CA SER A 6 7.45 21.02 2.72
C SER A 6 6.25 21.55 1.92
N SER A 7 6.51 22.27 0.83
CA SER A 7 5.50 22.70 -0.14
C SER A 7 4.77 21.53 -0.82
N LEU A 8 5.38 20.34 -0.89
CA LEU A 8 4.73 19.12 -1.35
C LEU A 8 3.77 18.53 -0.30
N GLN A 9 3.66 19.12 0.89
CA GLN A 9 2.68 18.78 1.93
C GLN A 9 1.69 19.92 2.17
N ALA A 10 1.55 20.83 1.20
CA ALA A 10 0.54 21.86 1.28
C ALA A 10 -0.87 21.27 1.45
N ASP A 11 -1.77 22.05 2.04
CA ASP A 11 -3.13 21.66 2.38
C ASP A 11 -3.97 21.12 1.22
N THR A 12 -3.67 21.46 -0.03
CA THR A 12 -4.50 21.17 -1.20
C THR A 12 -3.68 20.58 -2.34
N ALA A 13 -4.27 19.64 -3.08
CA ALA A 13 -3.63 19.00 -4.23
C ALA A 13 -3.13 20.03 -5.27
N GLN A 14 -3.88 21.10 -5.50
CA GLN A 14 -3.52 22.17 -6.43
C GLN A 14 -2.22 22.87 -6.01
N LYS A 15 -2.06 23.19 -4.72
CA LYS A 15 -0.83 23.81 -4.21
C LYS A 15 0.35 22.84 -4.28
N ARG A 16 0.14 21.57 -3.97
CA ARG A 16 1.17 20.53 -4.06
C ARG A 16 1.66 20.32 -5.50
N LEU A 17 0.74 20.22 -6.46
CA LEU A 17 1.06 20.11 -7.89
C LEU A 17 1.74 21.38 -8.44
N ALA A 18 1.33 22.57 -7.99
CA ALA A 18 2.00 23.81 -8.35
C ALA A 18 3.44 23.85 -7.82
N ALA A 19 3.66 23.45 -6.56
CA ALA A 19 4.99 23.31 -5.99
C ALA A 19 5.83 22.27 -6.75
N LEU A 20 5.23 21.16 -7.16
CA LEU A 20 5.90 20.13 -7.95
C LEU A 20 6.34 20.65 -9.33
N LYS A 21 5.54 21.50 -9.98
CA LYS A 21 5.93 22.17 -11.23
C LYS A 21 7.13 23.10 -11.05
N GLU A 22 7.20 23.83 -9.94
CA GLU A 22 8.40 24.64 -9.63
C GLU A 22 9.63 23.79 -9.36
N ILE A 23 9.46 22.65 -8.67
CA ILE A 23 10.53 21.66 -8.48
C ILE A 23 10.98 21.10 -9.83
N LYS A 24 10.06 20.76 -10.73
CA LYS A 24 10.38 20.27 -12.08
C LYS A 24 11.25 21.26 -12.87
N LYS A 25 10.98 22.57 -12.78
CA LYS A 25 11.84 23.59 -13.42
C LYS A 25 13.28 23.55 -12.88
N LYS A 26 13.46 23.31 -11.58
CA LYS A 26 14.78 23.18 -10.94
C LYS A 26 15.47 21.87 -11.32
N ILE A 27 14.70 20.81 -11.54
CA ILE A 27 15.21 19.54 -12.08
C ILE A 27 15.72 19.79 -13.51
N ASP A 28 14.92 20.46 -14.34
CA ASP A 28 15.24 20.72 -15.75
C ASP A 28 16.43 21.67 -15.93
N SER A 29 16.63 22.60 -14.99
CA SER A 29 17.82 23.47 -14.96
C SER A 29 19.07 22.79 -14.38
N GLY A 30 18.95 21.58 -13.83
CA GLY A 30 20.03 20.82 -13.20
C GLY A 30 20.38 21.28 -11.77
N GLU A 31 19.58 22.17 -11.17
CA GLU A 31 19.72 22.60 -9.76
C GLU A 31 19.42 21.43 -8.81
N ILE A 32 18.37 20.65 -9.10
CA ILE A 32 18.03 19.43 -8.37
C ILE A 32 18.45 18.23 -9.21
N LYS A 33 19.29 17.36 -8.62
CA LYS A 33 19.75 16.14 -9.25
C LYS A 33 19.06 14.92 -8.63
N LYS A 34 18.63 14.00 -9.50
CA LYS A 34 18.16 12.67 -9.13
C LYS A 34 19.28 11.94 -8.38
N SER A 35 18.97 11.20 -7.31
CA SER A 35 19.94 10.20 -6.84
C SER A 35 20.13 9.18 -7.95
N SER A 36 21.34 8.62 -8.08
CA SER A 36 21.75 7.71 -9.17
C SER A 36 20.61 6.84 -9.68
N GLU A 37 20.46 6.72 -11.00
CA GLU A 37 19.42 5.87 -11.59
C GLU A 37 19.47 4.47 -10.96
N SER A 38 18.33 4.04 -10.43
CA SER A 38 18.13 2.65 -10.06
C SER A 38 17.18 2.05 -11.09
N ASN A 39 17.38 0.78 -11.43
CA ASN A 39 16.38 0.08 -12.22
C ASN A 39 15.13 -0.26 -11.40
N SER A 40 15.00 0.20 -10.15
CA SER A 40 13.96 -0.23 -9.21
C SER A 40 12.56 0.27 -9.61
N VAL A 41 11.55 -0.55 -9.31
CA VAL A 41 10.14 -0.27 -9.52
C VAL A 41 9.37 -0.50 -8.23
N ASN A 42 8.29 0.25 -8.01
CA ASN A 42 7.42 0.04 -6.86
C ASN A 42 5.97 0.37 -7.21
N ASN A 43 5.07 -0.60 -7.06
CA ASN A 43 3.64 -0.45 -7.34
C ASN A 43 2.75 -0.41 -6.08
N HIS A 44 3.33 -0.26 -4.88
CA HIS A 44 2.61 -0.33 -3.61
C HIS A 44 3.03 0.78 -2.65
N ILE A 45 2.66 2.02 -2.95
CA ILE A 45 3.00 3.20 -2.15
C ILE A 45 1.73 3.75 -1.49
N HIS A 46 1.74 3.83 -0.16
CA HIS A 46 0.68 4.49 0.59
C HIS A 46 0.94 5.99 0.65
N THR A 47 -0.14 6.78 0.70
CA THR A 47 -0.11 8.23 0.86
C THR A 47 -0.87 8.64 2.13
N LEU A 48 -0.95 9.94 2.39
CA LEU A 48 -1.81 10.52 3.45
C LEU A 48 -3.29 10.13 3.31
N PHE A 49 -3.74 9.63 2.14
CA PHE A 49 -5.11 9.15 1.96
C PHE A 49 -5.39 7.81 2.67
N SER A 50 -4.40 7.14 3.26
CA SER A 50 -4.65 5.99 4.12
C SER A 50 -3.73 5.87 5.34
N PHE A 51 -2.43 6.13 5.20
CA PHE A 51 -1.48 6.48 6.24
C PHE A 51 -0.06 6.48 5.66
N SER A 52 0.56 7.64 5.56
CA SER A 52 1.94 7.79 5.10
C SER A 52 2.42 9.20 5.45
N PRO A 53 3.74 9.43 5.62
CA PRO A 53 4.25 10.81 5.68
C PRO A 53 4.08 11.56 4.36
N TYR A 54 3.78 10.87 3.25
CA TYR A 54 3.82 11.45 1.90
C TYR A 54 2.42 11.80 1.36
N SER A 55 2.25 13.03 0.86
CA SER A 55 1.18 13.34 -0.10
C SER A 55 1.35 12.55 -1.41
N PRO A 56 0.32 12.42 -2.25
CA PRO A 56 0.49 11.83 -3.58
C PRO A 56 1.62 12.50 -4.39
N SER A 57 1.68 13.84 -4.41
CA SER A 57 2.78 14.56 -5.07
C SER A 57 4.15 14.30 -4.43
N ALA A 58 4.22 14.25 -3.10
CA ALA A 58 5.45 13.96 -2.38
C ALA A 58 5.92 12.52 -2.61
N ALA A 59 5.00 11.55 -2.66
CA ALA A 59 5.30 10.15 -2.91
C ALA A 59 5.92 9.94 -4.30
N VAL A 60 5.35 10.58 -5.33
CA VAL A 60 5.89 10.55 -6.70
C VAL A 60 7.25 11.25 -6.79
N TYR A 61 7.40 12.42 -6.16
CA TYR A 61 8.70 13.09 -6.06
C TYR A 61 9.75 12.23 -5.37
N MET A 62 9.37 11.56 -4.29
CA MET A 62 10.28 10.69 -3.53
C MET A 62 10.69 9.45 -4.32
N ALA A 63 9.76 8.83 -5.05
CA ALA A 63 10.10 7.75 -5.97
C ALA A 63 11.11 8.21 -7.03
N TRP A 64 10.85 9.35 -7.68
CA TRP A 64 11.76 9.95 -8.65
C TRP A 64 13.13 10.25 -8.04
N GLN A 65 13.15 10.95 -6.89
CA GLN A 65 14.37 11.38 -6.20
C GLN A 65 15.24 10.19 -5.80
N ASN A 66 14.63 9.05 -5.45
CA ASN A 66 15.30 7.80 -5.08
C ASN A 66 15.70 6.92 -6.26
N GLY A 67 15.55 7.40 -7.49
CA GLY A 67 16.07 6.68 -8.63
C GLY A 67 15.04 5.80 -9.35
N LEU A 68 13.82 5.63 -8.83
CA LEU A 68 12.85 4.65 -9.37
C LEU A 68 12.42 5.00 -10.80
N CYS A 69 12.06 3.96 -11.55
CA CYS A 69 11.49 4.09 -12.89
C CYS A 69 9.97 4.29 -12.86
N THR A 70 9.31 3.76 -11.85
CA THR A 70 7.85 3.79 -11.72
C THR A 70 7.41 4.06 -10.28
N ALA A 71 6.16 4.50 -10.12
CA ALA A 71 5.51 4.63 -8.82
C ALA A 71 4.05 4.19 -8.91
N GLY A 72 3.59 3.36 -7.97
CA GLY A 72 2.18 2.94 -7.90
C GLY A 72 1.53 3.26 -6.57
N MET A 73 0.40 3.95 -6.60
CA MET A 73 -0.38 4.30 -5.41
C MET A 73 -1.26 3.13 -4.97
N MET A 74 -1.30 2.83 -3.67
CA MET A 74 -2.00 1.67 -3.12
C MET A 74 -2.58 1.96 -1.72
N ASP A 75 -3.33 3.05 -1.60
CA ASP A 75 -3.93 3.44 -0.32
C ASP A 75 -4.99 2.44 0.16
N HIS A 76 -5.10 2.25 1.48
CA HIS A 76 -6.13 1.38 2.04
C HIS A 76 -7.55 1.92 1.84
N ASP A 77 -8.45 1.12 1.26
CA ASP A 77 -9.88 1.38 1.06
C ASP A 77 -10.19 2.74 0.39
N SER A 78 -9.21 3.35 -0.29
CA SER A 78 -9.32 4.70 -0.85
C SER A 78 -8.53 4.84 -2.15
N ILE A 79 -9.12 5.58 -3.09
CA ILE A 79 -8.48 6.01 -4.33
C ILE A 79 -8.47 7.55 -4.44
N GLY A 80 -8.72 8.26 -3.33
CA GLY A 80 -8.91 9.72 -3.30
C GLY A 80 -7.69 10.52 -3.77
N GLY A 81 -6.49 9.97 -3.60
CA GLY A 81 -5.23 10.58 -4.05
C GLY A 81 -4.90 10.37 -5.54
N ALA A 82 -5.66 9.54 -6.27
CA ALA A 82 -5.24 9.02 -7.57
C ALA A 82 -5.05 10.11 -8.64
N LYS A 83 -5.99 11.07 -8.73
CA LYS A 83 -5.90 12.16 -9.71
C LYS A 83 -4.65 13.02 -9.50
N GLU A 84 -4.31 13.31 -8.25
CA GLU A 84 -3.07 14.03 -7.92
C GLU A 84 -1.84 13.18 -8.25
N PHE A 85 -1.86 11.89 -7.93
CA PHE A 85 -0.75 10.98 -8.17
C PHE A 85 -0.43 10.85 -9.68
N ILE A 86 -1.46 10.67 -10.51
CA ILE A 86 -1.35 10.61 -11.97
C ILE A 86 -0.76 11.91 -12.52
N GLU A 87 -1.27 13.07 -12.10
CA GLU A 87 -0.77 14.36 -12.57
C GLU A 87 0.67 14.63 -12.11
N ALA A 88 1.01 14.23 -10.88
CA ALA A 88 2.38 14.31 -10.38
C ALA A 88 3.34 13.45 -11.22
N GLY A 89 2.91 12.25 -11.64
CA GLY A 89 3.66 11.39 -12.56
C GLY A 89 3.95 12.08 -13.89
N LYS A 90 2.93 12.69 -14.49
CA LYS A 90 3.06 13.48 -15.73
C LYS A 90 4.03 14.65 -15.58
N ILE A 91 3.95 15.39 -14.47
CA ILE A 91 4.82 16.55 -14.22
C ILE A 91 6.29 16.13 -14.15
N LEU A 92 6.60 15.01 -13.47
CA LEU A 92 7.98 14.56 -13.30
C LEU A 92 8.50 13.66 -14.44
N GLY A 93 7.61 13.19 -15.33
CA GLY A 93 7.97 12.23 -16.36
C GLY A 93 8.31 10.85 -15.80
N ILE A 94 7.66 10.45 -14.70
CA ILE A 94 7.78 9.09 -14.13
C ILE A 94 6.49 8.32 -14.42
N ALA A 95 6.64 7.07 -14.84
CA ALA A 95 5.49 6.23 -15.14
C ALA A 95 4.74 5.88 -13.84
N THR A 96 3.42 6.01 -13.87
CA THR A 96 2.58 5.79 -12.68
C THR A 96 1.48 4.78 -12.96
N THR A 97 1.05 4.12 -11.88
CA THR A 97 -0.18 3.32 -11.83
C THR A 97 -0.95 3.68 -10.55
N VAL A 98 -2.26 3.52 -10.55
CA VAL A 98 -3.10 3.74 -9.38
C VAL A 98 -3.94 2.51 -9.06
N GLY A 99 -4.17 2.33 -7.78
CA GLY A 99 -4.95 1.25 -7.22
C GLY A 99 -5.26 1.51 -5.76
N LEU A 100 -5.88 0.53 -5.12
CA LEU A 100 -6.10 0.53 -3.68
C LEU A 100 -5.95 -0.88 -3.14
N GLU A 101 -5.54 -0.96 -1.87
CA GLU A 101 -5.57 -2.21 -1.10
C GLU A 101 -6.79 -2.19 -0.20
N CYS A 102 -7.54 -3.29 -0.10
CA CYS A 102 -8.65 -3.38 0.83
C CYS A 102 -8.67 -4.72 1.54
N ARG A 103 -9.49 -4.79 2.60
CA ARG A 103 -9.79 -6.05 3.27
C ARG A 103 -11.08 -6.64 2.71
N VAL A 104 -11.07 -7.92 2.41
CA VAL A 104 -12.24 -8.68 1.97
C VAL A 104 -12.57 -9.79 2.96
N ASN A 105 -13.86 -10.10 3.06
CA ASN A 105 -14.36 -11.27 3.78
C ASN A 105 -14.27 -12.53 2.90
N MET A 106 -13.61 -13.57 3.41
CA MET A 106 -13.40 -14.87 2.79
C MET A 106 -14.28 -15.99 3.39
N ASP A 107 -15.22 -15.70 4.29
CA ASP A 107 -16.08 -16.70 4.94
C ASP A 107 -16.94 -17.51 3.95
N SER A 108 -17.18 -16.97 2.75
CA SER A 108 -17.89 -17.65 1.66
C SER A 108 -17.03 -18.63 0.84
N THR A 109 -15.78 -18.87 1.23
CA THR A 109 -14.78 -19.61 0.47
C THR A 109 -14.26 -20.85 1.22
N ARG A 110 -13.47 -21.70 0.57
CA ARG A 110 -12.76 -22.81 1.25
C ARG A 110 -11.67 -22.34 2.23
N LEU A 111 -11.39 -21.03 2.28
CA LEU A 111 -10.43 -20.41 3.19
C LEU A 111 -11.08 -19.92 4.50
N ALA A 112 -12.40 -20.07 4.67
CA ALA A 112 -13.10 -19.71 5.89
C ALA A 112 -12.44 -20.31 7.15
N GLY A 113 -12.33 -19.49 8.19
CA GLY A 113 -11.74 -19.83 9.48
C GLY A 113 -10.20 -19.88 9.50
N LYS A 114 -9.52 -19.74 8.35
CA LYS A 114 -8.05 -19.79 8.28
C LYS A 114 -7.42 -18.46 8.65
N LYS A 115 -6.15 -18.53 9.09
CA LYS A 115 -5.29 -17.38 9.23
C LYS A 115 -4.67 -17.03 7.88
N ILE A 116 -5.32 -16.11 7.18
CA ILE A 116 -4.93 -15.57 5.86
C ILE A 116 -4.06 -14.31 6.11
N ASN A 117 -3.41 -13.69 5.11
CA ASN A 117 -2.50 -12.52 5.20
C ASN A 117 -2.88 -11.34 6.14
N ASN A 118 -3.99 -11.38 6.86
CA ASN A 118 -4.34 -10.53 7.99
C ASN A 118 -3.82 -11.09 9.34
N PRO A 119 -2.84 -10.42 9.99
CA PRO A 119 -2.27 -10.84 11.27
C PRO A 119 -3.25 -10.72 12.46
N ASP A 120 -4.32 -9.93 12.33
CA ASP A 120 -5.22 -9.60 13.43
C ASP A 120 -6.50 -10.45 13.43
N GLN A 121 -6.93 -10.97 12.27
CA GLN A 121 -8.20 -11.70 12.16
C GLN A 121 -8.16 -12.87 11.17
N ASN A 122 -8.92 -13.94 11.46
CA ASN A 122 -9.12 -15.05 10.53
C ASN A 122 -10.18 -14.70 9.47
N SER A 123 -10.21 -15.43 8.35
CA SER A 123 -11.15 -15.21 7.24
C SER A 123 -11.13 -13.84 6.56
N ILE A 124 -10.26 -12.93 6.96
CA ILE A 124 -10.10 -11.62 6.31
C ILE A 124 -8.81 -11.64 5.51
N ALA A 125 -8.89 -11.26 4.24
CA ALA A 125 -7.74 -11.12 3.35
C ALA A 125 -7.50 -9.67 2.96
N TYR A 126 -6.24 -9.25 2.92
CA TYR A 126 -5.81 -8.09 2.15
C TYR A 126 -5.72 -8.47 0.67
N VAL A 127 -6.34 -7.66 -0.18
CA VAL A 127 -6.34 -7.79 -1.64
C VAL A 127 -6.12 -6.42 -2.26
N ALA A 128 -5.62 -6.39 -3.49
CA ALA A 128 -5.32 -5.17 -4.19
C ALA A 128 -6.07 -5.10 -5.53
N LEU A 129 -6.61 -3.91 -5.80
CA LEU A 129 -7.20 -3.53 -7.08
C LEU A 129 -6.20 -2.64 -7.79
N HIS A 130 -5.57 -3.15 -8.85
CA HIS A 130 -4.51 -2.46 -9.58
C HIS A 130 -4.98 -1.98 -10.95
N GLY A 131 -4.48 -0.84 -11.42
CA GLY A 131 -4.54 -0.47 -12.83
C GLY A 131 -5.95 -0.13 -13.35
N LEU A 132 -6.80 0.46 -12.52
CA LEU A 132 -8.19 0.75 -12.91
C LEU A 132 -8.33 1.80 -14.01
N ARG A 133 -9.49 1.80 -14.67
CA ARG A 133 -9.89 2.85 -15.61
C ARG A 133 -9.97 4.22 -14.94
N HIS A 134 -9.34 5.24 -15.51
CA HIS A 134 -9.26 6.58 -14.88
C HIS A 134 -10.61 7.27 -14.72
N ASP A 135 -11.58 7.03 -15.61
CA ASP A 135 -12.96 7.52 -15.51
C ASP A 135 -13.75 6.84 -14.38
N CYS A 136 -13.30 5.68 -13.89
CA CYS A 136 -13.90 4.92 -12.80
C CYS A 136 -13.38 5.30 -11.41
N ILE A 137 -12.44 6.24 -11.29
CA ILE A 137 -11.89 6.67 -9.99
C ILE A 137 -13.01 7.08 -9.03
N GLU A 138 -13.97 7.88 -9.48
CA GLU A 138 -15.10 8.32 -8.63
C GLU A 138 -16.05 7.18 -8.29
N THR A 139 -16.25 6.24 -9.22
CA THR A 139 -17.07 5.03 -8.99
C THR A 139 -16.47 4.18 -7.88
N VAL A 140 -15.17 3.90 -7.94
CA VAL A 140 -14.46 3.14 -6.90
C VAL A 140 -14.46 3.92 -5.57
N GLN A 141 -14.24 5.22 -5.63
CA GLN A 141 -14.25 6.07 -4.44
C GLN A 141 -15.61 6.05 -3.73
N ALA A 142 -16.71 6.09 -4.48
CA ALA A 142 -18.07 5.98 -3.97
C ALA A 142 -18.38 4.57 -3.45
N TYR A 143 -17.91 3.52 -4.14
CA TYR A 143 -18.08 2.13 -3.70
C TYR A 143 -17.48 1.89 -2.31
N PHE A 144 -16.30 2.46 -2.02
CA PHE A 144 -15.63 2.30 -0.73
C PHE A 144 -16.12 3.26 0.37
N ALA A 145 -16.93 4.27 0.06
CA ALA A 145 -17.45 5.22 1.05
C ALA A 145 -18.20 4.56 2.23
N PRO A 146 -19.19 3.66 2.02
CA PRO A 146 -19.86 3.00 3.13
C PRO A 146 -18.92 2.14 3.98
N TYR A 147 -17.96 1.45 3.36
CA TYR A 147 -16.97 0.63 4.09
C TYR A 147 -16.03 1.49 4.95
N ARG A 148 -15.63 2.67 4.47
CA ARG A 148 -14.85 3.63 5.28
C ARG A 148 -15.65 4.20 6.45
N GLU A 149 -16.94 4.43 6.30
CA GLU A 149 -17.79 4.86 7.42
C GLU A 149 -17.94 3.75 8.47
N ALA A 150 -18.18 2.51 8.04
CA ALA A 150 -18.19 1.34 8.93
C ALA A 150 -16.84 1.18 9.67
N ARG A 151 -15.73 1.41 8.97
CA ARG A 151 -14.39 1.45 9.57
C ARG A 151 -14.27 2.51 10.66
N ASN A 152 -14.84 3.70 10.46
CA ASN A 152 -14.82 4.75 11.47
C ASN A 152 -15.68 4.43 12.70
N GLN A 153 -16.80 3.75 12.52
CA GLN A 153 -17.58 3.24 13.66
C GLN A 153 -16.74 2.28 14.51
N ARG A 154 -16.01 1.37 13.86
CA ARG A 154 -15.06 0.47 14.53
C ARG A 154 -13.90 1.22 15.17
N ASN A 155 -13.34 2.23 14.49
CA ASN A 155 -12.23 3.04 15.00
C ASN A 155 -12.61 3.80 16.29
N ARG A 156 -13.85 4.29 16.41
CA ARG A 156 -14.35 4.91 17.65
C ARG A 156 -14.27 3.95 18.83
N ILE A 157 -14.73 2.72 18.65
CA ILE A 157 -14.66 1.67 19.68
C ILE A 157 -13.19 1.34 20.01
N MET A 158 -12.31 1.29 19.02
CA MET A 158 -10.88 1.08 19.26
C MET A 158 -10.24 2.21 20.08
N CYS A 159 -10.62 3.47 19.85
CA CYS A 159 -10.19 4.60 20.68
C CYS A 159 -10.71 4.50 22.13
N ASP A 160 -11.97 4.07 22.32
CA ASP A 160 -12.53 3.81 23.65
C ASP A 160 -11.81 2.68 24.38
N ASN A 161 -11.42 1.63 23.67
CA ASN A 161 -10.61 0.53 24.20
C ASN A 161 -9.23 1.03 24.66
N ILE A 162 -8.57 1.88 23.87
CA ILE A 162 -7.29 2.52 24.27
C ILE A 162 -7.48 3.39 25.50
N THR A 163 -8.55 4.19 25.56
CA THR A 163 -8.87 5.03 26.73
C THR A 163 -9.09 4.18 27.97
N THR A 164 -9.77 3.04 27.84
CA THR A 164 -9.98 2.07 28.93
C THR A 164 -8.64 1.47 29.37
N LEU A 165 -7.83 1.01 28.42
CA LEU A 165 -6.50 0.43 28.65
C LEU A 165 -5.59 1.38 29.42
N LEU A 166 -5.65 2.69 29.10
CA LEU A 166 -4.81 3.73 29.69
C LEU A 166 -5.47 4.47 30.86
N SER A 167 -6.62 4.01 31.36
CA SER A 167 -7.43 4.71 32.37
C SER A 167 -6.65 5.15 33.62
N LYS A 168 -5.68 4.34 34.09
CA LYS A 168 -4.84 4.64 35.27
C LYS A 168 -3.80 5.73 35.03
N THR A 169 -3.56 6.11 33.78
CA THR A 169 -2.54 7.09 33.40
C THR A 169 -3.11 8.50 33.19
N GLY A 170 -4.44 8.60 33.09
CA GLY A 170 -5.15 9.83 32.72
C GLY A 170 -5.08 10.18 31.23
N ILE A 171 -4.41 9.38 30.39
CA ILE A 171 -4.39 9.55 28.95
C ILE A 171 -5.71 9.04 28.36
N ARG A 172 -6.31 9.85 27.49
CA ARG A 172 -7.53 9.51 26.74
C ARG A 172 -7.29 9.75 25.25
N LEU A 173 -7.94 8.95 24.42
CA LEU A 173 -7.93 9.10 22.98
C LEU A 173 -9.37 9.11 22.48
N ASP A 174 -9.75 10.18 21.81
CA ASP A 174 -11.06 10.40 21.21
C ASP A 174 -10.91 10.42 19.68
N PHE A 175 -11.73 9.62 19.00
CA PHE A 175 -11.59 9.47 17.55
C PHE A 175 -11.88 10.78 16.80
N ASP A 176 -12.97 11.45 17.12
CA ASP A 176 -13.47 12.59 16.36
C ASP A 176 -12.62 13.86 16.57
N THR A 177 -12.01 14.02 17.75
CA THR A 177 -11.19 15.19 18.08
C THR A 177 -9.68 14.96 17.95
N ASP A 178 -9.18 13.75 18.18
CA ASP A 178 -7.74 13.48 18.17
C ASP A 178 -7.25 12.76 16.91
N VAL A 179 -8.09 11.96 16.26
CA VAL A 179 -7.69 11.07 15.14
C VAL A 179 -8.17 11.61 13.81
N LEU A 180 -9.48 11.79 13.66
CA LEU A 180 -10.14 12.19 12.42
C LEU A 180 -9.56 13.49 11.82
N PRO A 181 -9.29 14.57 12.60
CA PRO A 181 -8.81 15.84 12.04
C PRO A 181 -7.39 15.78 11.47
N PHE A 182 -6.63 14.72 11.78
CA PHE A 182 -5.29 14.50 11.23
C PHE A 182 -5.33 13.68 9.92
N SER A 183 -6.47 13.06 9.61
CA SER A 183 -6.64 12.22 8.43
C SER A 183 -7.14 12.98 7.21
N GLU A 184 -7.19 12.29 6.09
CA GLU A 184 -7.75 12.78 4.82
C GLU A 184 -9.20 12.37 4.59
N TYR A 185 -9.92 11.98 5.65
CA TYR A 185 -11.26 11.39 5.55
C TYR A 185 -12.26 12.27 4.79
N GLU A 186 -12.27 13.58 5.04
CA GLU A 186 -13.17 14.53 4.35
C GLU A 186 -12.91 14.61 2.84
N ARG A 187 -11.72 14.22 2.39
CA ARG A 187 -11.35 14.14 0.97
C ARG A 187 -11.39 12.72 0.43
N GLY A 188 -12.00 11.81 1.17
CA GLY A 188 -12.17 10.42 0.78
C GLY A 188 -11.03 9.50 1.20
N GLY A 189 -10.11 9.95 2.05
CA GLY A 189 -9.12 9.09 2.68
C GLY A 189 -9.73 8.11 3.69
N THR A 190 -8.93 7.15 4.14
CA THR A 190 -9.31 6.12 5.10
C THR A 190 -8.58 6.32 6.41
N VAL A 191 -9.30 6.28 7.54
CA VAL A 191 -8.68 6.27 8.85
C VAL A 191 -8.36 4.83 9.25
N THR A 192 -7.12 4.60 9.65
CA THR A 192 -6.57 3.26 9.93
C THR A 192 -6.07 3.19 11.37
N GLU A 193 -5.76 1.99 11.84
CA GLU A 193 -5.14 1.74 13.15
C GLU A 193 -3.84 2.53 13.32
N ARG A 194 -3.13 2.79 12.21
CA ARG A 194 -1.92 3.64 12.23
C ARG A 194 -2.25 5.08 12.60
N HIS A 195 -3.36 5.65 12.13
CA HIS A 195 -3.80 6.98 12.55
C HIS A 195 -4.11 7.04 14.04
N ILE A 196 -4.83 6.04 14.56
CA ILE A 196 -5.14 5.93 16.00
C ILE A 196 -3.85 5.92 16.83
N LEU A 197 -2.90 5.06 16.46
CA LEU A 197 -1.63 4.93 17.15
C LEU A 197 -0.72 6.16 16.98
N PHE A 198 -0.76 6.84 15.83
CA PHE A 198 -0.04 8.09 15.62
C PHE A 198 -0.58 9.20 16.51
N SER A 199 -1.90 9.33 16.63
CA SER A 199 -2.52 10.30 17.54
C SER A 199 -2.21 9.99 19.00
N LEU A 200 -2.20 8.70 19.39
CA LEU A 200 -1.71 8.30 20.70
C LEU A 200 -0.23 8.67 20.92
N ALA A 201 0.63 8.43 19.93
CA ALA A 201 2.04 8.81 19.98
C ALA A 201 2.21 10.33 20.18
N LYS A 202 1.43 11.17 19.48
CA LYS A 202 1.43 12.63 19.67
C LYS A 202 1.01 13.05 21.09
N LYS A 203 0.00 12.39 21.67
CA LYS A 203 -0.42 12.66 23.04
C LYS A 203 0.62 12.27 24.07
N LEU A 204 1.26 11.11 23.88
CA LEU A 204 2.35 10.65 24.72
C LEU A 204 3.54 11.61 24.67
N ASP A 205 3.93 12.05 23.47
CA ASP A 205 5.01 13.01 23.28
C ASP A 205 4.71 14.36 23.96
N THR A 206 3.47 14.86 23.83
CA THR A 206 3.04 16.09 24.51
C THR A 206 3.08 15.93 26.04
N ARG A 207 2.71 14.75 26.56
CA ARG A 207 2.69 14.46 28.00
C ARG A 207 4.09 14.25 28.58
N PHE A 208 5.00 13.72 27.78
CA PHE A 208 6.38 13.39 28.14
C PHE A 208 7.35 13.97 27.09
N PRO A 209 7.61 15.29 27.11
CA PRO A 209 8.48 15.93 26.12
C PRO A 209 9.94 15.43 26.17
N GLN A 210 10.36 14.91 27.33
CA GLN A 210 11.64 14.26 27.50
C GLN A 210 11.52 12.79 27.08
N ARG A 211 12.25 12.41 26.02
CA ARG A 211 12.13 11.08 25.39
C ARG A 211 12.55 9.92 26.30
N ASP A 212 13.50 10.17 27.21
CA ASP A 212 13.92 9.22 28.25
C ASP A 212 12.80 8.98 29.29
N ALA A 213 12.11 10.05 29.70
CA ALA A 213 10.94 9.94 30.57
C ALA A 213 9.78 9.19 29.88
N LEU A 214 9.55 9.45 28.59
CA LEU A 214 8.57 8.70 27.78
C LEU A 214 8.95 7.22 27.74
N CYS A 215 10.21 6.90 27.42
CA CYS A 215 10.72 5.53 27.40
C CYS A 215 10.50 4.81 28.74
N ALA A 216 10.84 5.47 29.85
CA ALA A 216 10.64 4.92 31.19
C ALA A 216 9.15 4.68 31.49
N PHE A 217 8.28 5.61 31.10
CA PHE A 217 6.82 5.45 31.23
C PHE A 217 6.30 4.23 30.45
N LEU A 218 6.72 4.07 29.18
CA LEU A 218 6.30 2.93 28.37
C LEU A 218 6.74 1.59 28.98
N GLU A 219 7.99 1.50 29.44
CA GLU A 219 8.52 0.27 30.08
C GLU A 219 7.84 0.00 31.43
N GLN A 220 7.78 1.00 32.32
CA GLN A 220 7.43 0.79 33.73
C GLN A 220 5.93 0.86 33.99
N ALA A 221 5.21 1.77 33.31
CA ALA A 221 3.78 1.98 33.55
C ALA A 221 2.91 1.16 32.59
N LEU A 222 3.34 0.99 31.33
CA LEU A 222 2.60 0.23 30.32
C LEU A 222 3.13 -1.19 30.09
N GLY A 223 4.28 -1.54 30.69
CA GLY A 223 4.86 -2.86 30.54
C GLY A 223 5.30 -3.18 29.11
N ILE A 224 5.57 -2.16 28.29
CA ILE A 224 5.95 -2.33 26.88
C ILE A 224 7.45 -2.63 26.81
N PRO A 225 7.85 -3.85 26.40
CA PRO A 225 9.26 -4.18 26.28
C PRO A 225 9.89 -3.43 25.09
N MET A 226 11.07 -2.87 25.31
CA MET A 226 11.87 -2.24 24.25
C MET A 226 13.19 -2.97 24.05
N ARG A 227 13.46 -3.36 22.79
CA ARG A 227 14.79 -3.82 22.39
C ARG A 227 15.75 -2.63 22.37
N GLU A 228 17.04 -2.88 22.61
CA GLU A 228 18.08 -1.83 22.60
C GLU A 228 18.06 -0.93 21.37
N LYS A 229 17.89 -1.53 20.18
CA LYS A 229 17.80 -0.76 18.92
C LYS A 229 16.59 0.19 18.91
N THR A 230 15.43 -0.26 19.38
CA THR A 230 14.21 0.56 19.41
C THR A 230 14.34 1.71 20.41
N LYS A 231 14.88 1.43 21.60
CA LYS A 231 15.16 2.45 22.62
C LYS A 231 16.15 3.49 22.12
N THR A 232 17.23 3.04 21.49
CA THR A 232 18.24 3.92 20.86
C THR A 232 17.62 4.80 19.78
N ASN A 233 16.75 4.24 18.93
CA ASN A 233 16.04 5.02 17.92
C ASN A 233 15.15 6.08 18.55
N LEU A 234 14.32 5.73 19.55
CA LEU A 234 13.44 6.71 20.19
C LEU A 234 14.23 7.85 20.83
N LEU A 235 15.31 7.56 21.54
CA LEU A 235 16.13 8.57 22.19
C LEU A 235 16.82 9.51 21.20
N ASN A 236 17.27 9.01 20.05
CA ASN A 236 18.18 9.74 19.15
C ASN A 236 17.60 10.07 17.77
N ALA A 237 16.39 9.62 17.43
CA ALA A 237 15.80 9.83 16.11
C ALA A 237 15.63 11.32 15.79
N PRO A 238 15.95 11.76 14.56
CA PRO A 238 15.50 13.06 14.09
C PRO A 238 13.96 13.15 14.15
N ASP A 239 13.43 14.36 14.34
CA ASP A 239 11.99 14.59 14.56
C ASP A 239 11.11 13.98 13.46
N ALA A 240 11.59 13.99 12.22
CA ALA A 240 10.90 13.38 11.07
C ALA A 240 10.62 11.87 11.23
N TYR A 241 11.41 11.15 12.03
CA TYR A 241 11.24 9.70 12.24
C TYR A 241 10.63 9.37 13.61
N TYR A 242 10.82 10.24 14.59
CA TYR A 242 10.57 9.92 15.99
C TYR A 242 9.12 9.49 16.28
N LEU A 243 8.11 10.22 15.81
CA LEU A 243 6.70 9.84 16.03
C LEU A 243 6.33 8.54 15.29
N TYR A 244 6.95 8.27 14.14
CA TYR A 244 6.75 7.01 13.41
C TYR A 244 7.42 5.83 14.12
N ASP A 245 8.55 6.04 14.78
CA ASP A 245 9.20 5.03 15.63
C ASP A 245 8.35 4.70 16.84
N LEU A 246 7.81 5.74 17.50
CA LEU A 246 6.90 5.56 18.63
C LEU A 246 5.64 4.81 18.20
N LEU A 247 5.04 5.18 17.07
CA LEU A 247 3.94 4.42 16.47
C LEU A 247 4.32 2.97 16.24
N GLY A 248 5.49 2.69 15.67
CA GLY A 248 5.96 1.32 15.41
C GLY A 248 6.05 0.49 16.68
N LEU A 249 6.59 1.06 17.76
CA LEU A 249 6.65 0.41 19.06
C LEU A 249 5.25 0.13 19.63
N LEU A 250 4.36 1.12 19.60
CA LEU A 250 2.99 0.96 20.09
C LEU A 250 2.23 -0.09 19.28
N LYS A 251 2.37 -0.09 17.95
CA LYS A 251 1.73 -1.06 17.05
C LYS A 251 2.11 -2.50 17.43
N GLY A 252 3.41 -2.77 17.58
CA GLY A 252 3.91 -4.11 17.88
C GLY A 252 3.48 -4.68 19.24
N ASN A 253 3.00 -3.84 20.16
CA ASN A 253 2.68 -4.23 21.54
C ASN A 253 1.21 -4.03 21.94
N LEU A 254 0.49 -3.10 21.31
CA LEU A 254 -0.84 -2.69 21.76
C LEU A 254 -1.99 -3.10 20.84
N VAL A 255 -1.76 -3.36 19.54
CA VAL A 255 -2.86 -3.60 18.57
C VAL A 255 -3.83 -4.67 19.06
N GLU A 256 -3.31 -5.85 19.42
CA GLU A 256 -4.14 -6.97 19.91
C GLU A 256 -5.01 -6.63 21.14
N GLN A 257 -4.64 -5.60 21.92
CA GLN A 257 -5.35 -5.22 23.15
C GLN A 257 -6.54 -4.28 22.90
N PHE A 258 -6.55 -3.55 21.78
CA PHE A 258 -7.64 -2.65 21.45
C PHE A 258 -8.39 -3.03 20.16
N TYR A 259 -7.85 -3.95 19.37
CA TYR A 259 -8.39 -4.35 18.08
C TYR A 259 -9.82 -4.84 18.20
N VAL A 260 -10.69 -4.29 17.37
CA VAL A 260 -12.06 -4.78 17.16
C VAL A 260 -12.08 -5.49 15.81
N PRO A 261 -12.69 -6.69 15.70
CA PRO A 261 -12.80 -7.38 14.43
C PRO A 261 -13.42 -6.54 13.31
N ALA A 262 -12.80 -6.61 12.14
CA ALA A 262 -13.25 -6.04 10.87
C ALA A 262 -14.38 -6.91 10.30
N THR A 263 -15.61 -6.37 10.26
CA THR A 263 -16.77 -7.06 9.69
C THR A 263 -17.43 -6.21 8.61
N GLU A 264 -18.29 -5.26 9.00
CA GLU A 264 -19.09 -4.41 8.10
C GLU A 264 -18.24 -3.53 7.16
N GLU A 265 -16.96 -3.35 7.48
CA GLU A 265 -15.98 -2.60 6.67
C GLU A 265 -15.30 -3.46 5.59
N CYS A 266 -15.66 -4.74 5.44
CA CYS A 266 -15.05 -5.67 4.49
C CYS A 266 -16.08 -6.17 3.46
N PRO A 267 -16.00 -5.77 2.18
CA PRO A 267 -16.80 -6.40 1.13
C PRO A 267 -16.53 -7.91 1.06
N SER A 268 -17.48 -8.67 0.52
CA SER A 268 -17.21 -10.08 0.18
C SER A 268 -16.15 -10.16 -0.92
N VAL A 269 -15.37 -11.25 -0.96
CA VAL A 269 -14.40 -11.44 -2.04
C VAL A 269 -15.06 -11.50 -3.42
N GLN A 270 -16.29 -12.02 -3.52
CA GLN A 270 -17.05 -12.05 -4.77
C GLN A 270 -17.41 -10.64 -5.25
N ASP A 271 -17.86 -9.76 -4.35
CA ASP A 271 -18.17 -8.36 -4.68
C ASP A 271 -16.91 -7.60 -5.09
N PHE A 272 -15.78 -7.88 -4.42
CA PHE A 272 -14.48 -7.31 -4.79
C PHE A 272 -14.05 -7.74 -6.22
N ILE A 273 -14.15 -9.02 -6.56
CA ILE A 273 -13.83 -9.51 -7.91
C ILE A 273 -14.78 -8.91 -8.94
N ALA A 274 -16.07 -8.80 -8.62
CA ALA A 274 -17.07 -8.18 -9.49
C ALA A 274 -16.75 -6.69 -9.73
N LEU A 275 -16.39 -5.95 -8.69
CA LEU A 275 -15.94 -4.56 -8.80
C LEU A 275 -14.72 -4.44 -9.71
N CYS A 276 -13.69 -5.27 -9.51
CA CYS A 276 -12.48 -5.25 -10.34
C CYS A 276 -12.82 -5.41 -11.82
N LYS A 277 -13.68 -6.38 -12.17
CA LYS A 277 -14.16 -6.58 -13.55
C LYS A 277 -14.92 -5.36 -14.07
N GLN A 278 -15.82 -4.80 -13.27
CA GLN A 278 -16.63 -3.64 -13.65
C GLN A 278 -15.78 -2.41 -13.99
N VAL A 279 -14.73 -2.16 -13.21
CA VAL A 279 -13.87 -0.96 -13.39
C VAL A 279 -12.62 -1.25 -14.23
N GLY A 280 -12.55 -2.44 -14.82
CA GLY A 280 -11.46 -2.89 -15.68
C GLY A 280 -10.12 -3.02 -14.96
N ALA A 281 -10.12 -3.23 -13.64
CA ALA A 281 -8.91 -3.37 -12.84
C ALA A 281 -8.43 -4.83 -12.76
N ILE A 282 -7.16 -4.98 -12.40
CA ILE A 282 -6.51 -6.26 -12.10
C ILE A 282 -6.72 -6.57 -10.62
N SER A 283 -7.46 -7.64 -10.34
CA SER A 283 -7.62 -8.19 -9.00
C SER A 283 -6.36 -8.96 -8.59
N ALA A 284 -5.77 -8.60 -7.45
CA ALA A 284 -4.57 -9.26 -6.93
C ALA A 284 -4.75 -9.70 -5.47
N TYR A 285 -4.34 -10.93 -5.17
CA TYR A 285 -4.19 -11.39 -3.78
C TYR A 285 -2.84 -10.95 -3.22
N ALA A 286 -2.79 -10.37 -2.02
CA ALA A 286 -1.55 -9.90 -1.41
C ALA A 286 -0.87 -11.00 -0.58
N ASP A 287 0.02 -11.77 -1.20
CA ASP A 287 0.72 -12.86 -0.51
C ASP A 287 1.60 -12.33 0.63
N LEU A 288 1.49 -12.98 1.79
CA LEU A 288 2.28 -12.66 2.98
C LEU A 288 3.24 -13.79 3.33
N GLY A 289 2.78 -15.03 3.39
CA GLY A 289 3.58 -16.19 3.79
C GLY A 289 3.89 -16.23 5.29
N ASP A 290 4.43 -17.35 5.77
CA ASP A 290 4.80 -17.51 7.18
C ASP A 290 5.89 -16.52 7.58
N VAL A 291 5.72 -15.87 8.72
CA VAL A 291 6.71 -14.96 9.30
C VAL A 291 7.46 -15.72 10.39
N GLY A 292 8.76 -15.95 10.19
CA GLY A 292 9.69 -16.42 11.22
C GLY A 292 10.28 -15.23 11.98
N ASP A 293 11.38 -14.68 11.46
CA ASP A 293 11.93 -13.40 11.88
C ASP A 293 11.43 -12.27 10.97
N SER A 294 10.69 -11.30 11.52
CA SER A 294 10.21 -10.15 10.75
C SER A 294 11.39 -9.28 10.27
N VAL A 295 11.63 -9.26 8.96
CA VAL A 295 12.65 -8.43 8.31
C VAL A 295 12.43 -6.94 8.58
N THR A 296 11.17 -6.51 8.59
CA THR A 296 10.74 -5.13 8.88
C THR A 296 10.62 -4.82 10.37
N GLY A 297 10.67 -5.84 11.24
CA GLY A 297 10.61 -5.73 12.69
C GLY A 297 9.23 -5.40 13.27
N ASP A 298 8.17 -5.35 12.46
CA ASP A 298 6.82 -4.97 12.87
C ASP A 298 5.83 -6.14 12.97
N LYS A 299 6.24 -7.38 12.65
CA LYS A 299 5.40 -8.58 12.71
C LYS A 299 5.94 -9.61 13.72
N LYS A 300 5.03 -10.27 14.42
CA LYS A 300 5.35 -11.43 15.28
C LYS A 300 5.57 -12.68 14.42
N ALA A 301 6.33 -13.63 14.94
CA ALA A 301 6.44 -14.95 14.31
C ALA A 301 5.05 -15.60 14.26
N GLN A 302 4.57 -15.94 13.07
CA GLN A 302 3.20 -16.38 12.86
C GLN A 302 3.06 -17.17 11.56
N HIS A 303 2.20 -18.19 11.59
CA HIS A 303 1.88 -18.99 10.42
C HIS A 303 0.65 -18.43 9.70
N PHE A 304 0.74 -18.39 8.37
CA PHE A 304 -0.25 -17.91 7.42
C PHE A 304 -0.41 -18.94 6.29
N GLU A 305 -0.18 -18.57 5.04
CA GLU A 305 -0.56 -19.35 3.85
C GLU A 305 0.36 -20.53 3.51
N ASP A 306 1.62 -20.51 3.93
CA ASP A 306 2.66 -21.45 3.46
C ASP A 306 2.28 -22.93 3.69
N ARG A 307 1.41 -23.18 4.67
CA ARG A 307 0.96 -24.53 5.04
C ARG A 307 -0.16 -25.09 4.18
N TYR A 308 -0.77 -24.27 3.34
CA TYR A 308 -1.93 -24.65 2.53
C TYR A 308 -1.95 -23.97 1.15
N LEU A 309 -0.78 -23.72 0.56
CA LEU A 309 -0.64 -23.05 -0.74
C LEU A 309 -1.43 -23.73 -1.87
N ASP A 310 -1.50 -25.07 -1.92
CA ASP A 310 -2.35 -25.77 -2.89
C ASP A 310 -3.80 -25.29 -2.81
N LEU A 311 -4.37 -25.29 -1.61
CA LEU A 311 -5.74 -24.84 -1.35
C LEU A 311 -5.91 -23.35 -1.65
N LEU A 312 -4.94 -22.52 -1.26
CA LEU A 312 -4.97 -21.09 -1.54
C LEU A 312 -5.08 -20.85 -3.05
N PHE A 313 -4.14 -21.38 -3.82
CA PHE A 313 -4.05 -21.07 -5.24
C PHE A 313 -5.17 -21.70 -6.08
N GLU A 314 -5.67 -22.87 -5.69
CA GLU A 314 -6.91 -23.40 -6.27
C GLU A 314 -8.09 -22.46 -6.02
N GLU A 315 -8.22 -21.92 -4.81
CA GLU A 315 -9.32 -20.99 -4.48
C GLU A 315 -9.18 -19.66 -5.20
N LEU A 316 -7.98 -19.08 -5.26
CA LEU A 316 -7.72 -17.84 -6.01
C LEU A 316 -8.07 -17.99 -7.49
N SER A 317 -7.70 -19.13 -8.10
CA SER A 317 -8.04 -19.45 -9.48
C SER A 317 -9.55 -19.62 -9.67
N ALA A 318 -10.23 -20.34 -8.77
CA ALA A 318 -11.68 -20.55 -8.82
C ALA A 318 -12.48 -19.25 -8.64
N LEU A 319 -12.02 -18.34 -7.78
CA LEU A 319 -12.60 -17.01 -7.59
C LEU A 319 -12.37 -16.09 -8.80
N GLY A 320 -11.38 -16.40 -9.64
CA GLY A 320 -11.05 -15.63 -10.83
C GLY A 320 -10.16 -14.42 -10.55
N PHE A 321 -9.28 -14.50 -9.54
CA PHE A 321 -8.21 -13.52 -9.37
C PHE A 321 -7.33 -13.46 -10.61
N ASN A 322 -6.87 -12.27 -10.96
CA ASN A 322 -5.98 -12.07 -12.10
C ASN A 322 -4.50 -12.25 -11.72
N ALA A 323 -4.17 -11.93 -10.46
CA ALA A 323 -2.80 -11.74 -10.02
C ALA A 323 -2.56 -12.16 -8.56
N VAL A 324 -1.29 -12.31 -8.24
CA VAL A 324 -0.77 -12.30 -6.87
C VAL A 324 0.26 -11.17 -6.79
N THR A 325 0.14 -10.36 -5.74
CA THR A 325 1.12 -9.33 -5.40
C THR A 325 1.90 -9.73 -4.16
N TYR A 326 3.20 -9.49 -4.14
CA TYR A 326 4.08 -9.79 -3.01
C TYR A 326 5.22 -8.79 -2.90
N MET A 327 5.86 -8.75 -1.72
CA MET A 327 6.94 -7.80 -1.42
C MET A 327 8.25 -8.57 -1.25
N PRO A 328 9.20 -8.50 -2.20
CA PRO A 328 10.44 -9.27 -2.12
C PRO A 328 11.27 -9.10 -0.85
N THR A 329 11.12 -8.00 -0.12
CA THR A 329 11.80 -7.79 1.17
C THR A 329 11.16 -8.52 2.34
N ARG A 330 9.91 -8.99 2.22
CA ARG A 330 9.15 -9.60 3.31
C ARG A 330 9.20 -11.12 3.33
N ASN A 331 9.61 -11.73 2.22
CA ASN A 331 9.64 -13.17 2.06
C ASN A 331 11.06 -13.66 1.85
N THR A 332 11.32 -14.88 2.30
CA THR A 332 12.55 -15.58 1.93
C THR A 332 12.55 -15.90 0.43
N GLN A 333 13.73 -16.07 -0.15
CA GLN A 333 13.86 -16.46 -1.56
C GLN A 333 13.20 -17.82 -1.84
N THR A 334 13.23 -18.75 -0.88
CA THR A 334 12.58 -20.06 -0.99
C THR A 334 11.05 -19.93 -1.03
N GLN A 335 10.46 -19.12 -0.16
CA GLN A 335 9.01 -18.85 -0.19
C GLN A 335 8.59 -18.28 -1.54
N LEU A 336 9.30 -17.24 -2.03
CA LEU A 336 8.95 -16.61 -3.30
C LEU A 336 9.14 -17.55 -4.50
N ALA A 337 10.15 -18.42 -4.48
CA ALA A 337 10.31 -19.42 -5.55
C ALA A 337 9.05 -20.30 -5.68
N VAL A 338 8.51 -20.77 -4.55
CA VAL A 338 7.29 -21.58 -4.50
C VAL A 338 6.07 -20.76 -4.97
N VAL A 339 5.87 -19.55 -4.43
CA VAL A 339 4.76 -18.66 -4.83
C VAL A 339 4.80 -18.37 -6.34
N MET A 340 5.98 -18.12 -6.92
CA MET A 340 6.15 -17.90 -8.35
C MET A 340 5.84 -19.15 -9.19
N ASP A 341 6.15 -20.36 -8.70
CA ASP A 341 5.77 -21.63 -9.35
C ASP A 341 4.25 -21.81 -9.38
N TYR A 342 3.57 -21.49 -8.26
CA TYR A 342 2.11 -21.50 -8.23
C TYR A 342 1.50 -20.46 -9.19
N CYS A 343 2.07 -19.24 -9.25
CA CYS A 343 1.62 -18.23 -10.20
C CYS A 343 1.76 -18.71 -11.65
N ARG A 344 2.86 -19.38 -11.99
CA ARG A 344 3.04 -20.04 -13.30
C ARG A 344 1.97 -21.10 -13.55
N LYS A 345 1.77 -22.00 -12.59
CA LYS A 345 0.82 -23.13 -12.70
C LYS A 345 -0.61 -22.67 -12.95
N TYR A 346 -1.05 -21.63 -12.26
CA TYR A 346 -2.43 -21.12 -12.33
C TYR A 346 -2.60 -19.92 -13.27
N ALA A 347 -1.56 -19.56 -14.04
CA ALA A 347 -1.55 -18.39 -14.92
C ALA A 347 -1.98 -17.08 -14.21
N LEU A 348 -1.47 -16.88 -12.98
CA LEU A 348 -1.67 -15.66 -12.21
C LEU A 348 -0.53 -14.68 -12.49
N PHE A 349 -0.90 -13.45 -12.81
CA PHE A 349 0.05 -12.36 -13.03
C PHE A 349 0.77 -12.00 -11.73
N GLN A 350 2.07 -11.73 -11.83
CA GLN A 350 2.93 -11.48 -10.67
C GLN A 350 3.20 -9.99 -10.56
N ILE A 351 2.80 -9.39 -9.45
CA ILE A 351 3.00 -7.97 -9.16
C ILE A 351 3.94 -7.84 -7.96
N SER A 352 4.81 -6.83 -7.99
CA SER A 352 5.62 -6.46 -6.84
C SER A 352 5.44 -5.01 -6.44
N GLY A 353 5.52 -4.76 -5.14
CA GLY A 353 5.64 -3.42 -4.57
C GLY A 353 6.19 -3.51 -3.15
N GLU A 354 6.71 -2.40 -2.64
CA GLU A 354 7.20 -2.28 -1.27
C GLU A 354 6.35 -1.28 -0.52
N ASP A 355 5.77 -1.70 0.60
CA ASP A 355 4.99 -0.82 1.47
C ASP A 355 5.79 0.43 1.86
N ILE A 356 5.27 1.61 1.52
CA ILE A 356 5.78 2.90 1.98
C ILE A 356 4.72 3.62 2.80
N ASN A 357 4.79 3.51 4.13
CA ASN A 357 3.92 4.19 5.10
C ASN A 357 4.69 4.82 6.28
N SER A 358 6.02 4.78 6.23
CA SER A 358 6.93 5.36 7.23
C SER A 358 8.16 5.94 6.54
N PRO A 359 8.74 7.04 7.05
CA PRO A 359 9.95 7.64 6.48
C PRO A 359 11.18 6.74 6.60
N ARG A 360 11.13 5.65 7.41
CA ARG A 360 12.21 4.66 7.49
C ARG A 360 12.19 3.62 6.37
N GLN A 361 11.09 3.50 5.64
CA GLN A 361 10.97 2.53 4.56
C GLN A 361 11.64 3.08 3.30
N SER A 362 12.48 2.25 2.68
CA SER A 362 13.17 2.63 1.46
C SER A 362 12.22 2.49 0.28
N PHE A 363 12.20 3.50 -0.59
CA PHE A 363 11.54 3.39 -1.89
C PHE A 363 12.24 2.37 -2.81
N VAL A 364 13.55 2.16 -2.62
CA VAL A 364 14.35 1.26 -3.46
C VAL A 364 14.29 -0.16 -2.91
N CYS A 365 13.70 -1.07 -3.68
CA CYS A 365 13.76 -2.49 -3.38
C CYS A 365 15.03 -3.11 -3.97
N LYS A 366 16.10 -3.21 -3.16
CA LYS A 366 17.35 -3.87 -3.59
C LYS A 366 17.16 -5.35 -3.90
N ALA A 367 16.14 -6.00 -3.33
CA ALA A 367 15.87 -7.39 -3.63
C ALA A 367 15.54 -7.57 -5.13
N LEU A 368 14.85 -6.62 -5.77
CA LEU A 368 14.53 -6.65 -7.20
C LEU A 368 15.76 -6.58 -8.12
N GLU A 369 16.96 -6.27 -7.61
CA GLU A 369 18.20 -6.34 -8.38
C GLU A 369 18.65 -7.78 -8.65
N LYS A 370 18.09 -8.76 -7.95
CA LYS A 370 18.41 -10.18 -8.13
C LYS A 370 17.86 -10.70 -9.47
N PRO A 371 18.63 -11.52 -10.22
CA PRO A 371 18.20 -12.08 -11.51
C PRO A 371 16.83 -12.78 -11.47
N ALA A 372 16.52 -13.46 -10.36
CA ALA A 372 15.28 -14.21 -10.15
C ALA A 372 14.00 -13.35 -10.16
N TYR A 373 14.12 -12.01 -10.06
CA TYR A 373 12.99 -11.09 -9.99
C TYR A 373 12.94 -10.11 -11.16
N THR A 374 13.78 -10.32 -12.17
CA THR A 374 13.86 -9.43 -13.34
C THR A 374 12.55 -9.33 -14.12
N HIS A 375 11.72 -10.37 -14.12
CA HIS A 375 10.39 -10.36 -14.73
C HIS A 375 9.42 -9.38 -14.07
N LEU A 376 9.64 -9.00 -12.80
CA LEU A 376 8.79 -8.07 -12.07
C LEU A 376 8.91 -6.63 -12.59
N TYR A 377 10.02 -6.30 -13.25
CA TYR A 377 10.15 -5.06 -14.01
C TYR A 377 9.21 -5.02 -15.21
N ALA A 378 9.24 -6.08 -16.02
CA ALA A 378 8.34 -6.24 -17.16
C ALA A 378 6.88 -6.23 -16.72
N ALA A 379 6.56 -6.96 -15.65
CA ALA A 379 5.23 -6.97 -15.07
C ALA A 379 4.78 -5.57 -14.62
N THR A 380 5.64 -4.79 -13.98
CA THR A 380 5.30 -3.42 -13.58
C THR A 380 4.92 -2.53 -14.76
N TYR A 381 5.69 -2.58 -15.86
CA TYR A 381 5.31 -1.84 -17.06
C TYR A 381 4.08 -2.41 -17.74
N ALA A 382 3.86 -3.73 -17.70
CA ALA A 382 2.63 -4.34 -18.21
C ALA A 382 1.40 -3.88 -17.43
N LEU A 383 1.50 -3.72 -16.11
CA LEU A 383 0.44 -3.15 -15.30
C LEU A 383 0.12 -1.70 -15.71
N ILE A 384 1.15 -0.87 -15.92
CA ILE A 384 0.99 0.51 -16.39
C ILE A 384 0.39 0.55 -17.81
N GLY A 385 0.85 -0.34 -18.69
CA GLY A 385 0.31 -0.46 -20.05
C GLY A 385 -1.16 -0.89 -20.04
N HIS A 386 -1.52 -1.83 -19.17
CA HIS A 386 -2.92 -2.20 -18.93
C HIS A 386 -3.74 -0.97 -18.53
N GLU A 387 -3.31 -0.22 -17.52
CA GLU A 387 -4.02 0.97 -17.01
C GLU A 387 -4.21 2.04 -18.10
N LYS A 388 -3.19 2.28 -18.92
CA LYS A 388 -3.26 3.18 -20.07
C LYS A 388 -4.31 2.74 -21.09
N MET A 389 -4.32 1.45 -21.45
CA MET A 389 -5.22 0.91 -22.48
C MET A 389 -6.67 0.87 -21.98
N VAL A 390 -6.91 0.35 -20.77
CA VAL A 390 -8.26 0.30 -20.22
C VAL A 390 -8.85 1.70 -20.10
N SER A 391 -8.04 2.71 -19.76
CA SER A 391 -8.46 4.12 -19.65
C SER A 391 -8.85 4.77 -20.98
N GLN A 392 -8.48 4.17 -22.12
CA GLN A 392 -8.93 4.59 -23.45
C GLN A 392 -10.18 3.82 -23.88
N ASP A 393 -10.14 2.49 -23.70
CA ASP A 393 -11.24 1.58 -24.02
C ASP A 393 -11.20 0.39 -23.06
N SER A 394 -12.27 0.17 -22.30
CA SER A 394 -12.34 -0.96 -21.36
C SER A 394 -12.15 -2.32 -22.01
N SER A 395 -12.44 -2.44 -23.30
CA SER A 395 -12.30 -3.71 -24.02
C SER A 395 -10.83 -4.04 -24.35
N HIS A 396 -9.85 -3.17 -24.05
CA HIS A 396 -8.42 -3.37 -24.37
C HIS A 396 -7.57 -3.68 -23.12
N GLY A 397 -8.19 -3.87 -21.97
CA GLY A 397 -7.47 -4.28 -20.76
C GLY A 397 -6.85 -5.67 -20.90
N MET A 398 -5.68 -5.88 -20.28
CA MET A 398 -4.94 -7.17 -20.26
C MET A 398 -5.77 -8.42 -19.95
N PHE A 399 -6.84 -8.31 -19.17
CA PHE A 399 -7.74 -9.42 -18.83
C PHE A 399 -9.16 -9.25 -19.39
N SER A 400 -9.34 -8.36 -20.37
CA SER A 400 -10.61 -8.23 -21.09
C SER A 400 -10.87 -9.46 -21.95
N GLU A 401 -12.14 -9.76 -22.23
CA GLU A 401 -12.55 -10.89 -23.08
C GLU A 401 -11.86 -10.85 -24.44
N LYS A 402 -11.87 -9.69 -25.10
CA LYS A 402 -11.20 -9.46 -26.39
C LYS A 402 -9.71 -9.80 -26.34
N THR A 403 -9.01 -9.33 -25.30
CA THR A 403 -7.57 -9.60 -25.15
C THR A 403 -7.30 -11.07 -24.85
N LEU A 404 -8.14 -11.73 -24.05
CA LEU A 404 -8.01 -13.16 -23.76
C LEU A 404 -8.25 -14.04 -24.99
N GLU A 405 -9.18 -13.67 -25.86
CA GLU A 405 -9.42 -14.35 -27.14
C GLU A 405 -8.24 -14.19 -28.11
N MET A 406 -7.69 -12.98 -28.22
CA MET A 406 -6.60 -12.68 -29.15
C MET A 406 -5.23 -13.17 -28.66
N MET A 407 -4.99 -13.09 -27.35
CA MET A 407 -3.70 -13.40 -26.70
C MET A 407 -3.95 -14.25 -25.45
N PRO A 408 -4.30 -15.55 -25.59
CA PRO A 408 -4.64 -16.39 -24.44
C PRO A 408 -3.46 -16.62 -23.49
N ASP A 409 -2.24 -16.68 -24.01
CA ASP A 409 -1.03 -16.83 -23.20
C ASP A 409 -0.75 -15.57 -22.36
N LEU A 410 -0.56 -15.75 -21.05
CA LEU A 410 -0.32 -14.64 -20.13
C LEU A 410 1.02 -13.93 -20.44
N TYR A 411 2.07 -14.65 -20.82
CA TYR A 411 3.39 -14.05 -21.04
C TYR A 411 3.43 -13.22 -22.32
N HIS A 412 2.72 -13.63 -23.37
CA HIS A 412 2.49 -12.81 -24.56
C HIS A 412 1.76 -11.51 -24.21
N ARG A 413 0.72 -11.59 -23.36
CA ARG A 413 0.03 -10.39 -22.87
C ARG A 413 0.97 -9.47 -22.09
N ILE A 414 1.74 -10.00 -21.13
CA ILE A 414 2.71 -9.22 -20.35
C ILE A 414 3.66 -8.46 -21.28
N ALA A 415 4.25 -9.13 -22.27
CA ALA A 415 5.16 -8.49 -23.23
C ALA A 415 4.47 -7.38 -24.05
N TYR A 416 3.23 -7.61 -24.50
CA TYR A 416 2.46 -6.61 -25.23
C TYR A 416 2.18 -5.36 -24.40
N PHE A 417 1.66 -5.52 -23.17
CA PHE A 417 1.36 -4.38 -22.31
C PHE A 417 2.63 -3.72 -21.75
N GLU A 418 3.72 -4.46 -21.55
CA GLU A 418 5.01 -3.88 -21.18
C GLU A 418 5.46 -2.84 -22.22
N ALA A 419 5.38 -3.18 -23.52
CA ALA A 419 5.77 -2.27 -24.59
C ALA A 419 4.96 -0.96 -24.55
N ILE A 420 3.65 -1.06 -24.29
CA ILE A 420 2.76 0.11 -24.12
C ILE A 420 3.13 0.90 -22.86
N GLY A 421 3.39 0.22 -21.75
CA GLY A 421 3.78 0.82 -20.49
C GLY A 421 5.04 1.68 -20.61
N ARG A 422 6.04 1.18 -21.33
CA ARG A 422 7.35 1.86 -21.54
C ARG A 422 7.30 3.04 -22.50
N ALA A 423 6.36 3.07 -23.44
CA ALA A 423 6.26 4.15 -24.41
C ALA A 423 5.89 5.49 -23.75
N GLU A 424 6.65 6.55 -24.06
CA GLU A 424 6.38 7.93 -23.64
C GLU A 424 5.21 8.54 -24.44
N GLY A 425 4.39 9.37 -23.80
CA GLY A 425 3.53 10.33 -24.52
C GLY A 425 2.44 9.77 -25.45
N GLY A 426 1.39 9.15 -24.90
CA GLY A 426 -0.01 9.52 -25.17
C GLY A 426 -0.66 9.40 -26.56
N GLU A 427 0.01 8.97 -27.63
CA GLU A 427 -0.67 8.65 -28.91
C GLU A 427 -0.32 7.23 -29.36
N TYR A 428 -1.20 6.29 -29.05
CA TYR A 428 -1.05 4.90 -29.46
C TYR A 428 -1.88 4.63 -30.71
N GLY A 429 -1.22 4.63 -31.86
CA GLY A 429 -1.73 3.90 -33.02
C GLY A 429 -1.84 2.42 -32.64
N ILE A 430 -2.99 1.82 -32.90
CA ILE A 430 -3.23 0.38 -32.76
C ILE A 430 -2.09 -0.33 -33.48
N LEU A 431 -1.13 -0.89 -32.73
CA LEU A 431 -0.17 -1.82 -33.29
C LEU A 431 -0.98 -3.02 -33.75
N SER A 432 -1.28 -3.07 -35.05
CA SER A 432 -1.90 -4.20 -35.70
C SER A 432 -0.99 -5.41 -35.48
N CYS A 433 -1.44 -6.35 -34.64
CA CYS A 433 -0.85 -7.67 -34.57
C CYS A 433 -1.13 -8.36 -35.91
N ASN A 434 -0.08 -8.55 -36.72
CA ASN A 434 -0.06 -9.57 -37.76
C ASN A 434 0.40 -10.89 -37.16
#